data_AF-A0A383BRU1-F1
#
_entry.id   AF-A0A383BRU1-F1
#
_cell.length_a   1.000
_cell.length_b   1.000
_cell.length_c   1.000
_cell.angle_alpha   90.00
_cell.angle_beta   90.00
_cell.angle_gamma   90.00
#
_symmetry.space_group_name_H-M   'P 1'
#
loop_
_entity.id
_entity.type
_entity.pdbx_description
1 polymer ?
#
loop_
_entity_poly.entity_id
_entity_poly.type
_entity_poly.pdbx_seq_one_letter_code
_entity_poly.pdbx_strand_id
1 'polypeptide(L)'
;IDLPGLIKDAWKGKGLGNQFLSIASQSDALLHVVDASGGIDSSGQITEVGTGDPVSDFADIEEELNMWYQKILEGNRDKLQKMVEANNDQIKALTELYQGMGVKQNHVKETLKITKLEDKDIENYDITDSKKFATELRRISKPTLIVANKIDVIGAAKNFQRLRERYNNIIVVPASADSELSLRRAEQKELIKYSPGSEQFDILKENDLNQKQKDALNFIQSDIMGEYMRTGVQFAINVTVFKL
;
A
#
# COMPACT_ATOMS: atom_id res chain seq x y z
N ILE A 1 -7.96 -5.03 6.29
CA ILE A 1 -8.73 -3.94 6.92
C ILE A 1 -8.81 -2.83 5.90
N ASP A 2 -9.96 -2.19 5.71
CA ASP A 2 -10.08 -1.05 4.80
C ASP A 2 -9.57 0.22 5.48
N LEU A 3 -8.75 0.99 4.76
CA LEU A 3 -8.16 2.22 5.24
C LEU A 3 -8.89 3.39 4.55
N PRO A 4 -9.49 4.33 5.30
CA PRO A 4 -10.07 5.51 4.67
C PRO A 4 -8.98 6.28 3.91
N GLY A 5 -9.30 6.85 2.76
CA GLY A 5 -8.33 7.61 1.97
C GLY A 5 -7.61 8.67 2.82
N LEU A 6 -6.28 8.71 2.73
CA LEU A 6 -5.49 9.72 3.42
C LEU A 6 -5.63 11.06 2.69
N ILE A 7 -6.02 12.10 3.41
CA ILE A 7 -6.01 13.47 2.90
C ILE A 7 -4.62 14.06 3.18
N LYS A 8 -4.09 14.87 2.26
CA LYS A 8 -2.83 15.61 2.46
C LYS A 8 -2.78 16.26 3.85
N ASP A 9 -1.60 16.28 4.47
CA ASP A 9 -1.35 16.79 5.81
C ASP A 9 -1.95 15.97 6.98
N ALA A 10 -2.33 14.72 6.76
CA ALA A 10 -2.89 13.85 7.79
C ALA A 10 -1.95 13.65 8.99
N TRP A 11 -0.63 13.57 8.76
CA TRP A 11 0.36 13.44 9.85
C TRP A 11 0.40 14.66 10.80
N LYS A 12 -0.10 15.83 10.37
CA LYS A 12 -0.17 17.03 11.22
C LYS A 12 -1.20 16.88 12.34
N GLY A 13 -2.04 15.85 12.33
CA GLY A 13 -2.98 15.52 13.41
C GLY A 13 -4.33 16.22 13.31
N LYS A 14 -4.72 16.66 12.10
CA LYS A 14 -6.06 17.19 11.81
C LYS A 14 -6.93 16.12 11.15
N GLY A 15 -8.12 15.87 11.68
CA GLY A 15 -9.18 15.09 11.02
C GLY A 15 -8.93 13.58 10.90
N LEU A 16 -9.48 12.97 9.82
CA LEU A 16 -9.49 11.52 9.52
C LEU A 16 -8.10 10.87 9.49
N GLY A 17 -7.02 11.66 9.40
CA GLY A 17 -5.64 11.19 9.40
C GLY A 17 -5.25 10.36 10.62
N ASN A 18 -5.68 10.74 11.83
CA ASN A 18 -5.35 9.94 13.03
C ASN A 18 -6.02 8.56 13.03
N GLN A 19 -7.23 8.45 12.46
CA GLN A 19 -7.92 7.17 12.34
C GLN A 19 -7.25 6.26 11.30
N PHE A 20 -6.83 6.82 10.16
CA PHE A 20 -6.01 6.11 9.19
C PHE A 20 -4.73 5.57 9.81
N LEU A 21 -3.98 6.43 10.51
CA LEU A 21 -2.69 6.06 11.10
C LEU A 21 -2.84 4.99 12.19
N SER A 22 -3.91 5.05 12.99
CA SER A 22 -4.24 4.02 13.98
C SER A 22 -4.55 2.66 13.33
N ILE A 23 -5.30 2.64 12.23
CA ILE A 23 -5.61 1.38 11.54
C ILE A 23 -4.37 0.85 10.81
N ALA A 24 -3.59 1.73 10.16
CA ALA A 24 -2.35 1.37 9.51
C ALA A 24 -1.32 0.82 10.52
N SER A 25 -1.31 1.35 11.76
CA SER A 25 -0.44 0.86 12.83
C SER A 25 -0.67 -0.60 13.19
N GLN A 26 -1.92 -1.07 13.09
CA GLN A 26 -2.31 -2.44 13.42
C GLN A 26 -2.06 -3.44 12.27
N SER A 27 -1.69 -2.96 11.08
CA SER A 27 -1.44 -3.82 9.94
C SER A 27 -0.02 -4.41 9.96
N ASP A 28 0.15 -5.66 9.52
CA ASP A 28 1.48 -6.25 9.33
C ASP A 28 2.09 -5.86 7.97
N ALA A 29 1.25 -5.55 6.97
CA ALA A 29 1.65 -5.15 5.64
C ALA A 29 0.59 -4.21 5.03
N LEU A 30 0.98 -3.43 4.02
CA LEU A 30 0.13 -2.48 3.33
C LEU A 30 -0.04 -2.87 1.85
N LEU A 31 -1.28 -2.86 1.36
CA LEU A 31 -1.58 -2.86 -0.07
C LEU A 31 -1.94 -1.43 -0.44
N HIS A 32 -1.02 -0.73 -1.08
CA HIS A 32 -1.23 0.65 -1.49
C HIS A 32 -1.86 0.66 -2.88
N VAL A 33 -3.17 0.86 -2.93
CA VAL A 33 -3.94 0.93 -4.18
C VAL A 33 -3.75 2.29 -4.82
N VAL A 34 -3.25 2.29 -6.05
CA VAL A 34 -2.99 3.49 -6.86
C VAL A 34 -3.89 3.45 -8.08
N ASP A 35 -4.48 4.59 -8.46
CA ASP A 35 -5.24 4.71 -9.70
C ASP A 35 -4.30 4.77 -10.90
N ALA A 36 -3.99 3.64 -11.54
CA ALA A 36 -3.08 3.59 -12.67
C ALA A 36 -3.59 4.40 -13.88
N SER A 37 -4.89 4.69 -13.97
CA SER A 37 -5.41 5.51 -15.06
C SER A 37 -5.02 6.99 -14.95
N GLY A 38 -4.56 7.44 -13.77
CA GLY A 38 -4.34 8.86 -13.50
C GLY A 38 -5.63 9.69 -13.65
N GLY A 39 -6.78 9.09 -13.33
CA GLY A 39 -8.09 9.75 -13.38
C GLY A 39 -8.48 10.42 -12.06
N ILE A 40 -7.52 10.58 -11.14
CA ILE A 40 -7.70 11.25 -9.86
C ILE A 40 -6.69 12.39 -9.79
N ASP A 41 -7.15 13.58 -9.41
CA ASP A 41 -6.29 14.74 -9.24
C ASP A 41 -5.59 14.73 -7.87
N SER A 42 -4.69 15.69 -7.67
CA SER A 42 -3.92 15.82 -6.42
C SER A 42 -4.76 16.18 -5.18
N SER A 43 -6.07 16.46 -5.35
CA SER A 43 -7.04 16.69 -4.27
C SER A 43 -7.88 15.46 -3.95
N GLY A 44 -7.70 14.36 -4.70
CA GLY A 44 -8.47 13.12 -4.57
C GLY A 44 -9.79 13.15 -5.34
N GLN A 45 -10.01 14.11 -6.23
CA GLN A 45 -11.23 14.21 -7.03
C GLN A 45 -11.10 13.49 -8.37
N ILE A 46 -12.20 12.91 -8.83
CA ILE A 46 -12.27 12.27 -10.14
C ILE A 46 -12.18 13.35 -11.22
N THR A 47 -11.28 13.13 -12.17
CA THR A 47 -10.94 14.04 -13.27
C THR A 47 -10.76 13.24 -14.55
N GLU A 48 -10.42 13.91 -15.64
CA GLU A 48 -10.08 13.26 -16.90
C GLU A 48 -8.88 12.31 -16.74
N VAL A 49 -8.96 11.16 -17.41
CA VAL A 49 -7.91 10.13 -17.40
C VAL A 49 -6.58 10.72 -17.88
N GLY A 50 -5.51 10.43 -17.16
CA GLY A 50 -4.14 10.89 -17.45
C GLY A 50 -3.80 12.29 -16.94
N THR A 51 -4.71 12.97 -16.24
CA THR A 51 -4.42 14.28 -15.61
C THR A 51 -3.68 14.15 -14.27
N GLY A 52 -3.92 13.06 -13.54
CA GLY A 52 -3.19 12.70 -12.32
C GLY A 52 -1.86 11.99 -12.61
N ASP A 53 -1.02 11.87 -11.58
CA ASP A 53 0.24 11.14 -11.68
C ASP A 53 0.35 10.03 -10.61
N PRO A 54 0.05 8.78 -10.99
CA PRO A 54 0.06 7.63 -10.07
C PRO A 54 1.39 7.43 -9.33
N VAL A 55 2.50 7.81 -9.98
CA VAL A 55 3.84 7.73 -9.38
C VAL A 55 4.00 8.76 -8.26
N SER A 56 3.56 9.99 -8.51
CA SER A 56 3.62 11.07 -7.52
C SER A 56 2.62 10.83 -6.39
N ASP A 57 1.41 10.35 -6.71
CA ASP A 57 0.38 10.05 -5.70
C ASP A 57 0.87 9.00 -4.68
N PHE A 58 1.53 7.94 -5.18
CA PHE A 58 2.16 6.96 -4.28
C PHE A 58 3.24 7.61 -3.41
N ALA A 59 4.12 8.42 -4.00
CA ALA A 59 5.19 9.09 -3.26
C ALA A 59 4.66 10.01 -2.14
N ASP A 60 3.60 10.77 -2.41
CA ASP A 60 2.99 11.70 -1.47
C ASP A 60 2.48 10.96 -0.22
N ILE A 61 1.69 9.90 -0.42
CA ILE A 61 1.17 9.08 0.69
C ILE A 61 2.30 8.37 1.42
N GLU A 62 3.33 7.90 0.70
CA GLU A 62 4.45 7.23 1.34
C GLU A 62 5.23 8.16 2.26
N GLU A 63 5.44 9.41 1.83
CA GLU A 63 6.10 10.46 2.60
C GLU A 63 5.27 10.86 3.83
N GLU A 64 3.94 10.95 3.72
CA GLU A 64 3.04 11.21 4.86
C GLU A 64 3.19 10.16 5.97
N LEU A 65 3.28 8.88 5.60
CA LEU A 65 3.54 7.78 6.53
C LEU A 65 4.93 7.91 7.17
N ASN A 66 5.96 8.27 6.41
CA ASN A 66 7.33 8.46 6.94
C ASN A 66 7.40 9.64 7.90
N MET A 67 6.74 10.76 7.57
CA MET A 67 6.64 11.95 8.41
C MET A 67 5.92 11.63 9.73
N TRP A 68 4.91 10.76 9.70
CA TRP A 68 4.25 10.31 10.93
C TRP A 68 5.20 9.54 11.86
N TYR A 69 5.96 8.57 11.33
CA TYR A 69 6.99 7.88 12.13
C TYR A 69 8.01 8.87 12.70
N GLN A 70 8.50 9.79 11.87
CA GLN A 70 9.45 10.80 12.30
C GLN A 70 8.87 11.68 13.43
N LYS A 71 7.62 12.12 13.30
CA LYS A 71 6.94 12.93 14.32
C LYS A 71 6.80 12.19 15.65
N ILE A 72 6.57 10.88 15.63
CA ILE A 72 6.54 10.06 16.85
C ILE A 72 7.91 10.06 17.53
N LEU A 73 9.00 9.87 16.78
CA LEU A 73 10.35 9.93 17.32
C LEU A 73 10.63 11.29 17.96
N GLU A 74 10.43 12.36 17.19
CA GLU A 74 10.74 13.73 17.59
C GLU A 74 9.89 14.17 18.80
N GLY A 75 8.60 13.85 18.81
CA GLY A 75 7.70 14.19 19.91
C GLY A 75 7.96 13.44 21.22
N ASN A 76 8.81 12.41 21.21
CA ASN A 76 9.09 11.57 22.38
C ASN A 76 10.57 11.53 22.78
N ARG A 77 11.43 12.41 22.25
CA ARG A 77 12.88 12.40 22.52
C ARG A 77 13.22 12.38 24.01
N ASP A 78 12.66 13.29 24.81
CA ASP A 78 12.95 13.37 26.26
C ASP A 78 12.56 12.10 27.02
N LYS A 79 11.42 11.51 26.64
CA LYS A 79 10.94 10.26 27.25
C LYS A 79 11.86 9.10 26.85
N LEU A 80 12.26 9.08 25.57
CA LEU A 80 13.12 8.06 25.00
C LEU A 80 14.50 8.06 25.67
N GLN A 81 15.11 9.24 25.84
CA GLN A 81 16.37 9.41 26.55
C GLN A 81 16.33 8.80 27.96
N LYS A 82 15.31 9.14 28.76
CA LYS A 82 15.12 8.57 30.11
C LYS A 82 14.97 7.05 30.09
N MET A 83 14.30 6.49 29.09
CA MET A 83 14.13 5.04 28.94
C MET A 83 15.45 4.35 28.58
N VAL A 84 16.28 4.99 27.73
CA VAL A 84 17.61 4.49 27.38
C VAL A 84 18.52 4.50 28.60
N GLU A 85 18.59 5.60 29.34
CA GLU A 85 19.41 5.73 30.56
C GLU A 85 19.03 4.69 31.62
N ALA A 86 17.72 4.45 31.83
CA ALA A 86 17.24 3.52 32.85
C ALA A 86 17.53 2.05 32.53
N ASN A 87 17.54 1.67 31.25
CA ASN A 87 17.67 0.27 30.83
C ASN A 87 19.04 -0.04 30.18
N ASN A 88 19.85 0.97 29.88
CA ASN A 88 21.04 0.89 29.04
C ASN A 88 20.81 0.12 27.71
N ASP A 89 19.63 0.31 27.12
CA ASP A 89 19.20 -0.42 25.92
C ASP A 89 18.38 0.49 24.98
N GLN A 90 19.09 1.07 24.01
CA GLN A 90 18.51 1.91 22.96
C GLN A 90 17.47 1.16 22.11
N ILE A 91 17.73 -0.11 21.82
CA ILE A 91 16.87 -0.93 20.96
C ILE A 91 15.54 -1.19 21.67
N LYS A 92 15.58 -1.53 22.96
CA LYS A 92 14.38 -1.74 23.77
C LYS A 92 13.55 -0.47 23.86
N ALA A 93 14.17 0.68 24.14
CA ALA A 93 13.47 1.96 24.24
C ALA A 93 12.77 2.35 22.93
N LEU A 94 13.43 2.19 21.78
CA LEU A 94 12.83 2.40 20.46
C LEU A 94 11.71 1.40 20.18
N THR A 95 11.88 0.13 20.55
CA THR A 95 10.85 -0.89 20.37
C THR A 95 9.60 -0.53 21.19
N GLU A 96 9.76 -0.13 22.44
CA GLU A 96 8.66 0.29 23.31
C GLU A 96 7.94 1.54 22.82
N LEU A 97 8.66 2.49 22.20
CA LEU A 97 8.07 3.69 21.59
C LEU A 97 7.10 3.32 20.46
N TYR A 98 7.46 2.36 19.61
CA TYR A 98 6.69 1.99 18.42
C TYR A 98 5.87 0.70 18.58
N GLN A 99 5.81 0.11 19.78
CA GLN A 99 5.14 -1.17 20.02
C GLN A 99 3.65 -1.16 19.61
N GLY A 100 2.96 -0.03 19.81
CA GLY A 100 1.56 0.17 19.41
C GLY A 100 1.34 0.17 17.89
N MET A 101 2.43 0.16 17.12
CA MET A 101 2.45 0.08 15.67
C MET A 101 2.96 -1.27 15.17
N GLY A 102 3.02 -2.27 16.05
CA GLY A 102 3.50 -3.62 15.72
C GLY A 102 5.01 -3.69 15.45
N VAL A 103 5.79 -2.66 15.84
CA VAL A 103 7.25 -2.70 15.72
C VAL A 103 7.82 -3.72 16.69
N LYS A 104 8.69 -4.59 16.17
CA LYS A 104 9.38 -5.64 16.91
C LYS A 104 10.86 -5.27 17.08
N GLN A 105 11.51 -5.87 18.07
CA GLN A 105 12.93 -5.61 18.36
C GLN A 105 13.84 -5.87 17.14
N ASN A 106 13.54 -6.88 16.33
CA ASN A 106 14.29 -7.16 15.11
C ASN A 106 14.15 -6.06 14.05
N HIS A 107 12.97 -5.42 13.93
CA HIS A 107 12.79 -4.30 12.99
C HIS A 107 13.71 -3.14 13.38
N VAL A 108 13.79 -2.81 14.68
CA VAL A 108 14.66 -1.73 15.18
C VAL A 108 16.13 -2.05 14.93
N LYS A 109 16.57 -3.28 15.27
CA LYS A 109 17.96 -3.72 15.02
C LYS A 109 18.35 -3.60 13.55
N GLU A 110 17.50 -4.13 12.66
CA GLU A 110 17.74 -4.07 11.22
C GLU A 110 17.73 -2.63 10.69
N THR A 111 16.81 -1.79 11.18
CA THR A 111 16.76 -0.37 10.85
C THR A 111 18.09 0.31 11.20
N LEU A 112 18.55 0.20 12.45
CA LEU A 112 19.78 0.84 12.91
C LEU A 112 20.98 0.41 12.06
N LYS A 113 21.06 -0.88 11.72
CA LYS A 113 22.09 -1.44 10.85
C LYS A 113 22.08 -0.84 9.44
N ILE A 114 20.91 -0.81 8.79
CA ILE A 114 20.77 -0.28 7.42
C ILE A 114 21.06 1.21 7.39
N THR A 115 20.59 1.96 8.40
CA THR A 115 20.81 3.41 8.49
C THR A 115 22.20 3.78 9.02
N LYS A 116 22.98 2.80 9.49
CA LYS A 116 24.30 2.99 10.14
C LYS A 116 24.23 3.90 11.37
N LEU A 117 23.21 3.71 12.19
CA LEU A 117 22.97 4.46 13.42
C LEU A 117 23.16 3.61 14.69
N GLU A 118 23.71 2.39 14.56
CA GLU A 118 23.91 1.46 15.68
C GLU A 118 24.79 2.05 16.79
N ASP A 119 25.84 2.78 16.40
CA ASP A 119 26.83 3.38 17.30
C ASP A 119 26.52 4.85 17.64
N LYS A 120 25.34 5.35 17.22
CA LYS A 120 24.95 6.74 17.46
C LYS A 120 23.82 6.77 18.49
N ASP A 121 24.05 7.49 19.58
CA ASP A 121 23.01 7.73 20.58
C ASP A 121 21.88 8.57 19.99
N ILE A 122 20.63 8.20 20.28
CA ILE A 122 19.45 8.90 19.76
C ILE A 122 19.42 10.38 20.15
N GLU A 123 19.97 10.76 21.30
CA GLU A 123 20.08 12.17 21.71
C GLU A 123 20.85 13.01 20.68
N ASN A 124 21.82 12.40 20.01
CA ASN A 124 22.65 13.03 19.00
C ASN A 124 22.08 12.97 17.58
N TYR A 125 20.89 12.38 17.39
CA TYR A 125 20.26 12.33 16.06
C TYR A 125 19.90 13.73 15.61
N ASP A 126 20.36 14.11 14.43
CA ASP A 126 19.83 15.29 13.76
C ASP A 126 18.51 14.97 13.04
N ILE A 127 17.92 15.97 12.39
CA ILE A 127 16.67 15.80 11.62
C ILE A 127 16.82 14.76 10.50
N THR A 128 18.01 14.67 9.90
CA THR A 128 18.30 13.74 8.81
C THR A 128 18.37 12.31 9.33
N ASP A 129 19.01 12.09 10.47
CA ASP A 129 19.09 10.78 11.12
C ASP A 129 17.71 10.29 11.53
N SER A 130 16.92 11.15 12.16
CA SER A 130 15.54 10.83 12.52
C SER A 130 14.69 10.49 11.30
N LYS A 131 14.82 11.25 10.20
CA LYS A 131 14.10 10.95 8.95
C LYS A 131 14.52 9.61 8.36
N LYS A 132 15.83 9.33 8.31
CA LYS A 132 16.37 8.04 7.81
C LYS A 132 15.87 6.87 8.64
N PHE A 133 15.99 6.97 9.96
CA PHE A 133 15.52 5.94 10.90
C PHE A 133 14.01 5.70 10.73
N ALA A 134 13.20 6.77 10.75
CA ALA A 134 11.75 6.68 10.62
C ALA A 134 11.32 6.03 9.29
N THR A 135 11.91 6.47 8.18
CA THR A 135 11.61 5.94 6.84
C THR A 135 11.93 4.45 6.76
N GLU A 136 13.10 4.05 7.25
CA GLU A 136 13.54 2.66 7.16
C GLU A 136 12.78 1.75 8.14
N LEU A 137 12.52 2.22 9.36
CA LEU A 137 11.69 1.49 10.32
C LEU A 137 10.29 1.26 9.78
N ARG A 138 9.69 2.28 9.15
CA ARG A 138 8.38 2.16 8.50
C ARG A 138 8.42 1.11 7.40
N ARG A 139 9.44 1.13 6.53
CA ARG A 139 9.58 0.16 5.43
C ARG A 139 9.66 -1.28 5.92
N ILE A 140 10.40 -1.52 6.99
CA ILE A 140 10.59 -2.87 7.57
C ILE A 140 9.35 -3.31 8.35
N SER A 141 8.76 -2.43 9.15
CA SER A 141 7.64 -2.78 10.03
C SER A 141 6.27 -2.77 9.35
N LYS A 142 6.18 -2.15 8.17
CA LYS A 142 4.98 -2.04 7.32
C LYS A 142 5.41 -2.23 5.87
N PRO A 143 5.86 -3.43 5.47
CA PRO A 143 6.16 -3.71 4.08
C PRO A 143 4.94 -3.40 3.20
N THR A 144 5.18 -2.70 2.09
CA THR A 144 4.14 -2.19 1.19
C THR A 144 4.25 -2.85 -0.17
N LEU A 145 3.12 -3.27 -0.72
CA LEU A 145 2.96 -3.68 -2.13
C LEU A 145 2.12 -2.62 -2.86
N ILE A 146 2.50 -2.27 -4.08
CA ILE A 146 1.75 -1.34 -4.92
C ILE A 146 0.73 -2.14 -5.74
N VAL A 147 -0.54 -1.76 -5.63
CA VAL A 147 -1.61 -2.29 -6.48
C VAL A 147 -1.98 -1.22 -7.50
N ALA A 148 -1.49 -1.36 -8.73
CA ALA A 148 -1.80 -0.48 -9.85
C ALA A 148 -3.19 -0.83 -10.40
N ASN A 149 -4.23 -0.26 -9.78
CA ASN A 149 -5.63 -0.54 -10.09
C ASN A 149 -6.12 0.25 -11.31
N LYS A 150 -7.24 -0.17 -11.90
CA LYS A 150 -7.80 0.35 -13.16
C LYS A 150 -6.93 0.07 -14.38
N ILE A 151 -6.24 -1.08 -14.39
CA ILE A 151 -5.43 -1.49 -15.54
C ILE A 151 -6.29 -1.71 -16.80
N ASP A 152 -7.60 -1.91 -16.61
CA ASP A 152 -8.64 -1.95 -17.65
C ASP A 152 -8.87 -0.61 -18.39
N VAL A 153 -8.32 0.51 -17.90
CA VAL A 153 -8.50 1.83 -18.51
C VAL A 153 -7.37 2.15 -19.48
N ILE A 154 -7.73 2.71 -20.64
CA ILE A 154 -6.77 3.14 -21.67
C ILE A 154 -5.74 4.10 -21.07
N GLY A 155 -4.46 3.82 -21.31
CA GLY A 155 -3.33 4.60 -20.79
C GLY A 155 -2.79 4.12 -19.44
N ALA A 156 -3.52 3.28 -18.71
CA ALA A 156 -3.07 2.76 -17.41
C ALA A 156 -1.80 1.90 -17.51
N ALA A 157 -1.65 1.12 -18.59
CA ALA A 157 -0.46 0.29 -18.83
C ALA A 157 0.86 1.10 -18.82
N LYS A 158 0.84 2.33 -19.36
CA LYS A 158 2.01 3.23 -19.34
C LYS A 158 2.38 3.64 -17.91
N ASN A 159 1.39 3.97 -17.09
CA ASN A 159 1.63 4.34 -15.70
C ASN A 159 2.05 3.13 -14.85
N PHE A 160 1.50 1.94 -15.12
CA PHE A 160 1.94 0.70 -14.51
C PHE A 160 3.44 0.44 -14.78
N GLN A 161 3.89 0.64 -16.03
CA GLN A 161 5.32 0.57 -16.36
C GLN A 161 6.15 1.60 -15.59
N ARG A 162 5.70 2.86 -15.56
CA ARG A 162 6.39 3.94 -14.80
C ARG A 162 6.52 3.61 -13.31
N LEU A 163 5.48 3.04 -12.70
CA LEU A 163 5.51 2.60 -11.29
C LEU A 163 6.57 1.50 -11.08
N ARG A 164 6.63 0.50 -11.97
CA ARG A 164 7.62 -0.57 -11.90
C ARG A 164 9.06 -0.09 -12.07
N GLU A 165 9.28 0.86 -12.99
CA GLU A 165 10.60 1.42 -13.24
C GLU A 165 11.08 2.29 -12.08
N ARG A 166 10.18 3.14 -11.53
CA ARG A 166 10.51 4.04 -10.43
C ARG A 166 10.70 3.31 -9.11
N TYR A 167 9.86 2.32 -8.81
CA TYR A 167 9.85 1.58 -7.56
C TYR A 167 10.31 0.12 -7.76
N ASN A 168 11.48 -0.05 -8.39
CA ASN A 168 12.02 -1.38 -8.73
C ASN A 168 12.34 -2.27 -7.51
N ASN A 169 12.38 -1.70 -6.31
CA ASN A 169 12.58 -2.38 -5.04
C ASN A 169 11.25 -2.72 -4.32
N ILE A 170 10.11 -2.36 -4.91
CA ILE A 170 8.77 -2.61 -4.39
C ILE A 170 8.02 -3.49 -5.39
N ILE A 171 7.26 -4.45 -4.90
CA ILE A 171 6.42 -5.28 -5.77
C ILE A 171 5.25 -4.43 -6.26
N VAL A 172 5.06 -4.38 -7.58
CA VAL A 172 3.94 -3.69 -8.24
C VAL A 172 3.08 -4.71 -8.96
N VAL A 173 1.81 -4.80 -8.58
CA VAL A 173 0.83 -5.72 -9.16
C VAL A 173 -0.21 -4.92 -9.97
N PRO A 174 -0.42 -5.22 -11.25
CA PRO A 174 -1.52 -4.64 -12.01
C PRO A 174 -2.84 -5.27 -11.53
N ALA A 175 -3.90 -4.45 -11.43
CA ALA A 175 -5.21 -4.95 -11.04
C ALA A 175 -6.36 -4.23 -11.75
N SER A 176 -7.46 -4.97 -11.96
CA SER A 176 -8.76 -4.42 -12.30
C SER A 176 -9.77 -4.87 -11.23
N ALA A 177 -9.96 -4.02 -10.23
CA ALA A 177 -10.91 -4.30 -9.15
C ALA A 177 -12.36 -4.37 -9.65
N ASP A 178 -12.74 -3.59 -10.67
CA ASP A 178 -14.08 -3.63 -11.24
C ASP A 178 -14.35 -4.94 -12.00
N SER A 179 -13.35 -5.44 -12.73
CA SER A 179 -13.41 -6.77 -13.37
C SER A 179 -13.56 -7.88 -12.33
N GLU A 180 -12.75 -7.87 -11.26
CA GLU A 180 -12.88 -8.83 -10.18
C GLU A 180 -14.29 -8.78 -9.55
N LEU A 181 -14.79 -7.59 -9.24
CA LEU A 181 -16.11 -7.42 -8.66
C LEU A 181 -17.22 -7.95 -9.58
N SER A 182 -17.10 -7.70 -10.88
CA SER A 182 -18.03 -8.19 -11.89
C SER A 182 -18.06 -9.72 -11.96
N LEU A 183 -16.90 -10.38 -11.95
CA LEU A 183 -16.81 -11.84 -11.90
C LEU A 183 -17.40 -12.40 -10.60
N ARG A 184 -17.08 -11.81 -9.45
CA ARG A 184 -17.60 -12.24 -8.15
C ARG A 184 -19.12 -12.13 -8.08
N ARG A 185 -19.71 -11.06 -8.63
CA ARG A 185 -21.17 -10.90 -8.70
C ARG A 185 -21.83 -11.88 -9.67
N ALA A 186 -21.20 -12.19 -10.80
CA ALA A 186 -21.71 -13.17 -11.74
C ALA A 186 -21.66 -14.59 -11.17
N GLU A 187 -20.59 -14.92 -10.44
CA GLU A 187 -20.41 -16.21 -9.75
C GLU A 187 -21.42 -16.38 -8.61
N GLN A 188 -21.66 -15.36 -7.80
CA GLN A 188 -22.70 -15.38 -6.75
C GLN A 188 -24.12 -15.60 -7.30
N LYS A 189 -24.36 -15.25 -8.57
CA LYS A 189 -25.62 -15.51 -9.27
C LYS A 189 -25.63 -16.83 -10.03
N GLU A 190 -24.58 -17.64 -9.87
CA GLU A 190 -24.38 -18.92 -10.57
C GLU A 190 -24.44 -18.79 -12.10
N LEU A 191 -24.10 -17.61 -12.63
CA LEU A 191 -24.07 -17.36 -14.08
C LEU A 191 -22.77 -17.89 -14.68
N ILE A 192 -21.69 -17.84 -13.89
CA ILE A 192 -20.36 -18.33 -14.24
C ILE A 192 -19.80 -19.20 -13.11
N LYS A 193 -18.83 -20.04 -13.44
CA LYS A 193 -17.94 -20.71 -12.50
C LYS A 193 -16.62 -19.97 -12.47
N TYR A 194 -16.33 -19.31 -11.34
CA TYR A 194 -15.10 -18.56 -11.15
C TYR A 194 -14.55 -18.78 -9.74
N SER A 195 -13.24 -18.77 -9.58
CA SER A 195 -12.59 -18.76 -8.27
C SER A 195 -11.63 -17.58 -8.21
N PRO A 196 -11.65 -16.74 -7.15
CA PRO A 196 -10.83 -15.53 -7.08
C PRO A 196 -9.36 -15.79 -7.43
N GLY A 197 -8.82 -14.99 -8.35
CA GLY A 197 -7.44 -15.11 -8.81
C GLY A 197 -7.19 -16.22 -9.84
N SER A 198 -8.22 -16.93 -10.29
CA SER A 198 -8.12 -17.83 -11.44
C SER A 198 -7.86 -17.06 -12.73
N GLU A 199 -7.20 -17.72 -13.66
CA GLU A 199 -6.84 -17.15 -14.97
C GLU A 199 -7.95 -17.31 -16.01
N GLN A 200 -9.02 -18.02 -15.65
CA GLN A 200 -10.16 -18.32 -16.50
C GLN A 200 -11.43 -18.48 -15.65
N PHE A 201 -12.57 -18.40 -16.32
CA PHE A 201 -13.88 -18.71 -15.78
C PHE A 201 -14.73 -19.39 -16.86
N ASP A 202 -15.70 -20.19 -16.44
CA ASP A 202 -16.62 -20.87 -17.35
C ASP A 202 -18.00 -20.21 -17.29
N ILE A 203 -18.62 -19.94 -18.44
CA ILE A 203 -20.02 -19.47 -18.48
C ILE A 203 -20.94 -20.68 -18.31
N LEU A 204 -21.80 -20.66 -17.28
CA LEU A 204 -22.72 -21.77 -16.97
C LEU A 204 -24.11 -21.57 -17.60
N LYS A 205 -24.61 -20.33 -17.59
CA LYS A 205 -25.98 -19.98 -18.00
C LYS A 205 -25.97 -18.88 -19.07
N GLU A 206 -25.49 -19.21 -20.27
CA GLU A 206 -25.32 -18.22 -21.35
C GLU A 206 -26.63 -17.52 -21.76
N ASN A 207 -27.75 -18.24 -21.71
CA ASN A 207 -29.07 -17.72 -22.03
C ASN A 207 -29.62 -16.73 -20.99
N ASP A 208 -29.09 -16.77 -19.76
CA ASP A 208 -29.53 -15.90 -18.65
C ASP A 208 -28.74 -14.58 -18.62
N LEU A 209 -27.72 -14.45 -19.48
CA LEU A 209 -26.91 -13.24 -19.60
C LEU A 209 -27.54 -12.26 -20.60
N ASN A 210 -27.72 -11.02 -20.17
CA ASN A 210 -28.03 -9.93 -21.09
C ASN A 210 -26.79 -9.49 -21.89
N GLN A 211 -27.00 -8.74 -22.98
CA GLN A 211 -25.90 -8.32 -23.86
C GLN A 211 -24.78 -7.58 -23.12
N LYS A 212 -25.12 -6.64 -22.21
CA LYS A 212 -24.12 -5.89 -21.44
C LYS A 212 -23.26 -6.80 -20.57
N GLN A 213 -23.84 -7.85 -19.98
CA GLN A 213 -23.10 -8.83 -19.19
C GLN A 213 -22.19 -9.68 -20.07
N LYS A 214 -22.66 -10.09 -21.25
CA LYS A 214 -21.83 -10.81 -22.23
C LYS A 214 -20.65 -9.96 -22.67
N ASP A 215 -20.88 -8.70 -23.02
CA ASP A 215 -19.83 -7.78 -23.43
C ASP A 215 -18.79 -7.56 -22.31
N ALA A 216 -19.25 -7.40 -21.07
CA ALA A 216 -18.36 -7.26 -19.91
C ALA A 216 -17.53 -8.53 -19.65
N LEU A 217 -18.13 -9.72 -19.69
CA LEU A 217 -17.40 -10.97 -19.50
C LEU A 217 -16.39 -11.19 -20.63
N ASN A 218 -16.76 -10.89 -21.88
CA ASN A 218 -15.86 -10.97 -23.02
C ASN A 218 -14.67 -10.03 -22.83
N PHE A 219 -14.92 -8.76 -22.49
CA PHE A 219 -13.86 -7.79 -22.20
C PHE A 219 -12.91 -8.29 -21.10
N ILE A 220 -13.45 -8.80 -19.98
CA ILE A 220 -12.62 -9.33 -18.89
C ILE A 220 -11.78 -10.52 -19.38
N GLN A 221 -12.34 -11.41 -20.18
CA GLN A 221 -11.63 -12.57 -20.71
C GLN A 221 -10.53 -12.19 -21.71
N SER A 222 -10.81 -11.28 -22.66
CA SER A 222 -9.85 -10.90 -23.70
C SER A 222 -8.82 -9.88 -23.23
N ASP A 223 -9.27 -8.76 -22.66
CA ASP A 223 -8.43 -7.59 -22.43
C ASP A 223 -7.74 -7.67 -21.06
N ILE A 224 -8.39 -8.26 -20.05
CA ILE A 224 -7.80 -8.35 -18.71
C ILE A 224 -7.07 -9.68 -18.50
N MET A 225 -7.77 -10.80 -18.66
CA MET A 225 -7.15 -12.12 -18.50
C MET A 225 -6.21 -12.45 -19.66
N GLY A 226 -6.51 -12.02 -20.88
CA GLY A 226 -5.61 -12.23 -22.02
C GLY A 226 -4.28 -11.47 -21.91
N GLU A 227 -4.27 -10.25 -21.35
CA GLU A 227 -3.06 -9.43 -21.21
C GLU A 227 -2.33 -9.66 -19.88
N TYR A 228 -3.07 -9.75 -18.76
CA TYR A 228 -2.52 -9.79 -17.40
C TYR A 228 -2.65 -11.17 -16.73
N MET A 229 -3.14 -12.18 -17.45
CA MET A 229 -3.48 -13.55 -16.98
C MET A 229 -4.61 -13.60 -15.95
N ARG A 230 -4.85 -12.55 -15.16
CA ARG A 230 -5.80 -12.51 -14.05
C ARG A 230 -6.20 -11.07 -13.74
N THR A 231 -7.25 -10.88 -12.95
CA THR A 231 -7.73 -9.56 -12.50
C THR A 231 -6.76 -8.85 -11.53
N GLY A 232 -5.80 -9.56 -10.94
CA GLY A 232 -4.75 -8.99 -10.11
C GLY A 232 -5.09 -8.80 -8.62
N VAL A 233 -6.38 -8.72 -8.25
CA VAL A 233 -6.79 -8.45 -6.85
C VAL A 233 -6.36 -9.57 -5.89
N GLN A 234 -6.83 -10.81 -6.13
CA GLN A 234 -6.45 -11.95 -5.29
C GLN A 234 -4.94 -12.23 -5.35
N PHE A 235 -4.31 -11.95 -6.49
CA PHE A 235 -2.88 -12.09 -6.64
C PHE A 235 -2.11 -11.12 -5.76
N ALA A 236 -2.49 -9.84 -5.71
CA ALA A 236 -1.90 -8.86 -4.81
C ALA A 236 -1.99 -9.33 -3.34
N ILE A 237 -3.15 -9.83 -2.92
CA ILE A 237 -3.36 -10.37 -1.57
C ILE A 237 -2.42 -11.56 -1.31
N ASN A 238 -2.37 -12.52 -2.22
CA ASN A 238 -1.51 -13.70 -2.07
C ASN A 238 -0.03 -13.31 -2.02
N VAL A 239 0.41 -12.38 -2.87
CA VAL A 239 1.78 -11.89 -2.87
C VAL A 239 2.09 -11.21 -1.54
N THR A 240 1.21 -10.37 -1.00
CA THR A 240 1.41 -9.78 0.32
C THR A 240 1.57 -10.84 1.40
N VAL A 241 0.73 -11.89 1.41
CA VAL A 241 0.79 -12.93 2.46
C VAL A 241 2.04 -13.81 2.36
N PHE A 242 2.52 -14.10 1.15
CA PHE A 242 3.58 -15.08 0.93
C PHE A 242 4.96 -14.48 0.63
N LYS A 243 5.04 -13.18 0.34
CA LYS A 243 6.28 -12.51 -0.11
C LYS A 243 6.69 -11.30 0.73
N LEU A 244 5.76 -10.70 1.48
CA LEU A 244 6.05 -9.63 2.43
C LEU A 244 6.10 -10.22 3.84
#